data_AF-A0A6D2HYL7-F1
#
_entry.id   AF-A0A6D2HYL7-F1
#
_cell.length_a   1.000
_cell.length_b   1.000
_cell.length_c   1.000
_cell.angle_alpha   90.00
_cell.angle_beta   90.00
_cell.angle_gamma   90.00
#
_symmetry.space_group_name_H-M   'P 1'
#
loop_
_entity.id
_entity.type
_entity.pdbx_description
1 polymer ?
#
loop_
_entity_poly.entity_id
_entity_poly.type
_entity_poly.pdbx_seq_one_letter_code
_entity_poly.pdbx_strand_id
1 'polypeptide(L)'
;MIWALMDPSNFLFRRRLQTLAPSLCRSLSPHSEMAKSKNHTAHNQSAKAHKNGIKKPRRHRHTSTKGMDPKFLRNQRYARKHNVKSGENATAED
;
A
#
# COMPACT_ATOMS: atom_id res chain seq x y z
N MET A 1 -5.25 -23.72 -17.06
CA MET A 1 -5.53 -23.13 -15.73
C MET A 1 -6.08 -21.73 -15.99
N ILE A 2 -7.30 -21.62 -16.52
CA ILE A 2 -8.56 -21.47 -15.76
C ILE A 2 -8.41 -20.36 -14.73
N TRP A 3 -8.81 -19.13 -15.06
CA TRP A 3 -9.52 -18.23 -14.15
C TRP A 3 -10.54 -17.46 -15.00
N ALA A 4 -11.66 -18.14 -15.23
CA ALA A 4 -12.92 -17.49 -15.49
C ALA A 4 -13.45 -16.85 -14.20
N LEU A 5 -14.46 -16.00 -14.37
CA LEU A 5 -15.53 -15.71 -13.42
C LEU A 5 -15.32 -14.56 -12.43
N MET A 6 -15.80 -13.40 -12.90
CA MET A 6 -16.77 -12.52 -12.24
C MET A 6 -17.57 -13.21 -11.12
N ASP A 7 -17.60 -12.63 -9.92
CA ASP A 7 -18.79 -11.94 -9.35
C ASP A 7 -18.68 -11.77 -7.83
N PRO A 8 -18.63 -10.53 -7.31
CA PRO A 8 -19.06 -10.24 -5.95
C PRO A 8 -20.50 -9.71 -5.98
N SER A 9 -21.44 -10.62 -6.20
CA SER A 9 -22.82 -10.44 -5.76
C SER A 9 -22.86 -10.32 -4.23
N ASN A 10 -22.84 -9.09 -3.73
CA ASN A 10 -23.49 -8.71 -2.48
C ASN A 10 -24.32 -7.45 -2.74
N PHE A 11 -25.37 -7.66 -3.52
CA PHE A 11 -26.45 -6.71 -3.77
C PHE A 11 -27.75 -7.33 -3.22
N LEU A 12 -27.97 -7.15 -1.93
CA LEU A 12 -29.30 -7.08 -1.31
C LEU A 12 -29.26 -5.75 -0.55
N PHE A 13 -30.20 -4.83 -0.58
CA PHE A 13 -31.50 -4.71 -1.19
C PHE A 13 -31.96 -3.32 -0.72
N ARG A 14 -32.15 -2.34 -1.61
CA ARG A 14 -33.22 -1.33 -1.44
C ARG A 14 -33.44 -0.52 -2.72
N ARG A 15 -34.55 -0.92 -3.38
CA ARG A 15 -35.49 -0.16 -4.21
C ARG A 15 -35.20 1.35 -4.25
N ARG A 16 -34.92 1.91 -5.44
CA ARG A 16 -35.94 2.32 -6.44
C ARG A 16 -36.97 3.27 -5.85
N LEU A 17 -36.72 4.56 -6.02
CA LEU A 17 -37.76 5.49 -6.46
C LEU A 17 -37.23 6.24 -7.68
N GLN A 18 -38.08 6.23 -8.70
CA GLN A 18 -37.89 6.76 -10.04
C GLN A 18 -38.26 8.25 -10.00
N THR A 19 -37.36 9.17 -10.32
CA THR A 19 -37.74 10.53 -10.70
C THR A 19 -37.63 10.68 -12.21
N LEU A 20 -38.74 11.11 -12.81
CA LEU A 20 -38.96 11.32 -14.23
C LEU A 20 -38.12 12.51 -14.71
N ALA A 21 -37.44 12.34 -15.84
CA ALA A 21 -36.77 13.44 -16.55
C ALA A 21 -37.79 14.30 -17.30
N PRO A 22 -37.54 15.61 -17.44
CA PRO A 22 -38.00 16.36 -18.60
C PRO A 22 -36.82 16.73 -19.51
N SER A 23 -37.04 16.43 -20.78
CA SER A 23 -36.41 17.00 -21.97
C SER A 23 -36.04 18.48 -21.83
N LEU A 24 -34.84 18.86 -22.27
CA LEU A 24 -34.66 19.83 -23.35
C LEU A 24 -33.16 19.94 -23.68
N CYS A 25 -32.86 19.78 -24.97
CA CYS A 25 -31.56 19.98 -25.58
C CYS A 25 -31.08 21.41 -25.32
N ARG A 26 -30.13 21.61 -24.39
CA ARG A 26 -29.44 22.88 -24.21
C ARG A 26 -28.24 22.89 -25.16
N SER A 27 -28.42 23.60 -26.27
CA SER A 27 -27.41 24.16 -27.18
C SER A 27 -25.94 23.90 -26.80
N LEU A 28 -25.26 23.08 -27.60
CA LEU A 28 -23.80 23.02 -27.66
C LEU A 28 -23.27 24.39 -28.15
N SER A 29 -22.81 25.23 -27.23
CA SER A 29 -22.03 26.42 -27.56
C SER A 29 -20.64 26.01 -28.08
N PRO A 30 -20.10 26.69 -29.11
CA PRO A 30 -18.77 26.39 -29.63
C PRO A 30 -17.73 26.66 -28.55
N HIS A 31 -16.78 25.73 -28.43
CA HIS A 31 -15.66 25.74 -27.51
C HIS A 31 -15.07 27.14 -27.31
N SER A 32 -15.31 27.73 -26.14
CA SER A 32 -14.40 28.73 -25.59
C SER A 32 -13.03 28.06 -25.52
N GLU A 33 -12.03 28.63 -26.19
CA GLU A 33 -10.64 28.21 -26.12
C GLU A 33 -10.30 27.78 -24.69
N MET A 34 -9.89 26.52 -24.52
CA MET A 34 -9.36 26.07 -23.24
C MET A 34 -8.11 26.89 -22.96
N ALA A 35 -8.24 27.96 -22.18
CA ALA A 35 -7.11 28.73 -21.71
C ALA A 35 -6.12 27.75 -21.07
N LYS A 36 -4.91 27.68 -21.62
CA LYS A 36 -3.90 26.71 -21.18
C LYS A 36 -3.62 26.91 -19.69
N SER A 37 -4.00 25.94 -18.87
CA SER A 37 -3.66 25.91 -17.45
C SER A 37 -2.20 25.52 -17.25
N LYS A 38 -1.63 25.83 -16.07
CA LYS A 38 -0.24 25.45 -15.76
C LYS A 38 -0.09 23.93 -15.76
N ASN A 39 0.84 23.43 -16.56
CA ASN A 39 1.04 21.98 -16.77
C ASN A 39 1.73 21.26 -15.58
N HIS A 40 2.51 21.97 -14.77
CA HIS A 40 3.20 21.39 -13.60
C HIS A 40 3.57 22.46 -12.56
N THR A 41 3.49 22.13 -11.27
CA THR A 41 3.97 22.99 -10.17
C THR A 41 4.47 22.19 -8.97
N ALA A 42 5.68 22.51 -8.51
CA ALA A 42 6.23 22.04 -7.23
C ALA A 42 5.83 22.95 -6.05
N HIS A 43 5.10 24.03 -6.32
CA HIS A 43 4.65 24.95 -5.28
C HIS A 43 3.81 24.20 -4.23
N ASN A 44 4.00 24.53 -2.95
CA ASN A 44 3.29 23.98 -1.80
C ASN A 44 3.55 22.49 -1.52
N GLN A 45 4.39 21.79 -2.29
CA GLN A 45 4.71 20.38 -1.99
C GLN A 45 5.54 20.27 -0.70
N SER A 46 6.59 21.08 -0.58
CA SER A 46 7.44 21.12 0.63
C SER A 46 6.62 21.54 1.85
N ALA A 47 5.80 22.59 1.74
CA ALA A 47 4.98 23.06 2.85
C ALA A 47 4.01 21.97 3.35
N LYS A 48 3.34 21.23 2.45
CA LYS A 48 2.49 20.08 2.82
C LYS A 48 3.28 18.93 3.47
N ALA A 49 4.46 18.59 2.94
CA ALA A 49 5.31 17.54 3.49
C ALA A 49 5.80 17.88 4.91
N HIS A 50 6.06 19.15 5.19
CA HIS A 50 6.51 19.60 6.51
C HIS A 50 5.38 19.79 7.53
N LYS A 51 4.10 19.89 7.13
CA LYS A 51 2.95 19.95 8.07
C LYS A 51 2.90 18.74 9.01
N ASN A 52 3.06 17.54 8.47
CA ASN A 52 3.12 16.30 9.26
C ASN A 52 4.57 15.88 9.62
N GLY A 53 5.54 16.61 9.06
CA GLY A 53 6.97 16.33 9.13
C GLY A 53 7.40 15.14 8.29
N ILE A 54 8.60 15.23 7.70
CA ILE A 54 9.24 14.10 7.01
C ILE A 54 9.77 13.14 8.09
N LYS A 55 9.08 12.01 8.29
CA LYS A 55 9.46 11.01 9.29
C LYS A 55 10.62 10.15 8.78
N LYS A 56 11.62 9.94 9.64
CA LYS A 56 12.72 8.98 9.41
C LYS A 56 12.18 7.54 9.51
N PRO A 57 12.75 6.57 8.78
CA PRO A 57 12.37 5.16 8.96
C PRO A 57 12.64 4.73 10.41
N ARG A 58 11.73 3.91 10.96
CA ARG A 58 11.84 3.45 12.35
C ARG A 58 13.01 2.47 12.49
N ARG A 59 13.90 2.73 13.46
CA ARG A 59 14.97 1.79 13.84
C ARG A 59 14.39 0.73 14.77
N HIS A 60 14.39 -0.52 14.34
CA HIS A 60 14.03 -1.68 15.17
C HIS A 60 15.30 -2.35 15.70
N ARG A 61 15.22 -3.04 16.86
CA ARG A 61 16.35 -3.81 17.42
C ARG A 61 16.83 -4.91 16.46
N HIS A 62 15.90 -5.51 15.72
CA HIS A 62 16.17 -6.49 14.69
C HIS A 62 15.53 -6.04 13.38
N THR A 63 16.33 -5.93 12.32
CA THR A 63 15.88 -5.56 10.98
C THR A 63 15.48 -6.81 10.19
N SER A 64 14.67 -6.64 9.14
CA SER A 64 14.30 -7.74 8.26
C SER A 64 15.51 -8.26 7.48
N THR A 65 15.75 -9.57 7.49
CA THR A 65 16.83 -10.22 6.72
C THR A 65 16.42 -10.58 5.28
N LYS A 66 15.36 -9.95 4.76
CA LYS A 66 14.87 -10.16 3.39
C LYS A 66 15.90 -9.59 2.40
N GLY A 67 16.22 -10.35 1.35
CA GLY A 67 17.22 -9.97 0.35
C GLY A 67 18.68 -10.26 0.72
N MET A 68 18.93 -10.92 1.85
CA MET A 68 20.27 -11.40 2.22
C MET A 68 20.57 -12.73 1.52
N ASP A 69 21.86 -13.05 1.36
CA ASP A 69 22.33 -14.27 0.71
C ASP A 69 21.65 -15.54 1.28
N PRO A 70 20.99 -16.34 0.42
CA PRO A 70 20.38 -17.60 0.84
C PRO A 70 21.35 -18.58 1.52
N LYS A 71 22.64 -18.60 1.14
CA LYS A 71 23.62 -19.52 1.75
C LYS A 71 23.90 -19.13 3.20
N PHE A 72 24.12 -17.84 3.46
CA PHE A 72 24.22 -17.32 4.83
C PHE A 72 22.97 -17.60 5.67
N LEU A 73 21.77 -17.38 5.10
CA LEU A 73 20.51 -17.64 5.80
C LEU A 73 20.32 -19.12 6.19
N ARG A 74 20.71 -20.05 5.30
CA ARG A 74 20.67 -21.49 5.61
C ARG A 74 21.59 -21.83 6.78
N ASN A 75 22.82 -21.32 6.77
CA ASN A 75 23.77 -21.54 7.85
C ASN A 75 23.27 -20.95 9.19
N GLN A 76 22.80 -19.69 9.18
CA GLN A 76 22.31 -19.03 10.38
C GLN A 76 21.11 -19.77 11.01
N ARG A 77 20.26 -20.40 10.18
CA ARG A 77 19.16 -21.25 10.67
C ARG A 77 19.66 -22.51 11.37
N TYR A 78 20.66 -23.19 10.80
CA TYR A 78 21.27 -24.37 11.44
C TYR A 78 22.01 -24.02 12.72
N ALA A 79 22.85 -22.98 12.71
CA ALA A 79 23.56 -22.53 13.90
C ALA A 79 22.60 -22.21 15.06
N ARG A 80 21.55 -21.41 14.80
CA ARG A 80 20.52 -21.12 15.82
C ARG A 80 19.81 -22.36 16.33
N LYS A 81 19.52 -23.34 15.46
CA LYS A 81 18.84 -24.59 15.85
C LYS A 81 19.67 -25.41 16.85
N HIS A 82 20.99 -25.44 16.71
CA HIS A 82 21.86 -26.24 17.57
C HIS A 82 22.40 -25.46 18.77
N ASN A 83 22.48 -24.13 18.71
CA ASN A 83 22.89 -23.28 19.84
C ASN A 83 21.87 -23.24 21.00
N VAL A 84 20.57 -23.42 20.73
CA VAL A 84 19.55 -23.43 21.79
C VAL A 84 19.72 -24.64 22.72
N LYS A 85 20.07 -25.81 22.15
CA LYS A 85 20.30 -27.04 22.93
C LYS A 85 21.56 -26.95 23.80
N SER A 86 22.61 -26.27 23.34
CA SER A 86 23.81 -26.03 24.15
C SER A 86 23.62 -24.88 25.16
N GLY A 87 22.74 -23.91 24.88
CA GLY A 87 22.41 -22.83 25.80
C GLY A 87 21.70 -23.29 27.08
N GLU A 88 20.78 -24.25 26.98
CA GLU A 88 20.09 -24.84 28.15
C GLU A 88 21.05 -25.61 29.07
N ASN A 89 22.08 -26.26 28.50
CA ASN A 89 23.13 -26.94 29.26
C ASN A 89 24.15 -25.94 29.86
N ALA A 90 24.34 -24.77 29.25
CA ALA A 90 25.27 -23.74 29.74
C ALA A 90 24.69 -22.89 30.88
N THR A 91 23.36 -22.87 31.06
CA THR A 91 22.69 -22.15 32.16
C THR A 91 22.43 -23.02 33.41
N ALA A 92 22.74 -24.31 33.35
CA ALA A 92 22.56 -25.26 34.46
C ALA A 92 23.85 -25.47 35.29
N GLU A 93 24.94 -24.82 34.89
CA GLU A 93 26.23 -24.79 35.59
C GLU A 93 26.43 -23.40 36.22
N ASP A 94 25.55 -23.02 37.14
CA ASP A 94 25.71 -21.92 38.12
C ASP A 94 24.69 -22.09 39.27
#